data_AF-A0A0R2PCQ0-F1
#
_entry.id   AF-A0A0R2PCQ0-F1
#
_cell.length_a   1.000
_cell.length_b   1.000
_cell.length_c   1.000
_cell.angle_alpha   90.00
_cell.angle_beta   90.00
_cell.angle_gamma   90.00
#
_symmetry.space_group_name_H-M   'P 1'
#
loop_
_entity.id
_entity.type
_entity.pdbx_description
1 polymer ?
#
loop_
_entity_poly.entity_id
_entity_poly.type
_entity_poly.pdbx_seq_one_letter_code
_entity_poly.pdbx_strand_id
1 'polypeptide(L)'
;MTRDITISTRELTPFEQLVLALVCEGKSNSAIASQTSHSEKVIENTVSRSAQVFGIKSDGDTNLRVLLALAYRTHYGDGAFDNLHVPCSHIEVGPNGEAICNRHID
;
A
#
# COMPACT_ATOMS: atom_id res chain seq x y z
N MET A 1 -2.02 -19.98 -7.93
CA MET A 1 -2.83 -19.08 -8.76
C MET A 1 -2.31 -17.67 -8.55
N THR A 2 -1.67 -17.08 -9.55
CA THR A 2 -1.25 -15.67 -9.52
C THR A 2 -2.52 -14.83 -9.59
N ARG A 3 -2.80 -14.04 -8.56
CA ARG A 3 -3.91 -13.08 -8.61
C ARG A 3 -3.39 -11.84 -9.34
N ASP A 4 -4.03 -11.47 -10.44
CA ASP A 4 -3.73 -10.24 -11.18
C ASP A 4 -4.11 -9.01 -10.34
N ILE A 5 -3.20 -8.58 -9.47
CA ILE A 5 -3.36 -7.39 -8.61
C ILE A 5 -2.85 -6.12 -9.32
N THR A 6 -2.32 -6.27 -10.53
CA THR A 6 -1.41 -5.31 -11.20
C THR A 6 -2.08 -4.28 -12.11
N ILE A 7 -3.41 -4.24 -12.22
CA ILE A 7 -4.07 -3.28 -13.11
C ILE A 7 -4.85 -2.25 -12.29
N SER A 8 -4.17 -1.18 -11.89
CA SER A 8 -4.85 0.03 -11.44
C SER A 8 -5.65 0.60 -12.61
N THR A 9 -6.97 0.63 -12.48
CA THR A 9 -7.87 1.11 -13.55
C THR A 9 -7.85 2.63 -13.73
N ARG A 10 -7.34 3.36 -12.73
CA ARG A 10 -7.11 4.81 -12.76
C ARG A 10 -6.04 5.19 -11.73
N GLU A 11 -5.58 6.44 -11.76
CA GLU A 11 -4.78 6.99 -10.66
C GLU A 11 -5.62 7.21 -9.39
N LEU A 12 -5.02 6.98 -8.24
CA LEU A 12 -5.60 7.29 -6.94
C LEU A 12 -5.55 8.79 -6.69
N THR A 13 -6.63 9.33 -6.11
CA THR A 13 -6.68 10.72 -5.65
C THR A 13 -5.70 10.95 -4.49
N PRO A 14 -5.28 12.20 -4.23
CA PRO A 14 -4.37 12.50 -3.12
C PRO A 14 -4.88 11.97 -1.77
N PHE A 15 -6.20 12.03 -1.54
CA PHE A 15 -6.79 11.52 -0.32
C PHE A 15 -6.78 9.99 -0.25
N GLU A 16 -7.03 9.29 -1.37
CA GLU A 16 -6.89 7.83 -1.42
C GLU A 16 -5.43 7.41 -1.17
N GLN A 17 -4.46 8.08 -1.79
CA GLN A 17 -3.04 7.80 -1.55
C GLN A 17 -2.66 8.00 -0.08
N LEU A 18 -3.11 9.09 0.55
CA LEU A 18 -2.89 9.34 1.97
C LEU A 18 -3.48 8.23 2.85
N VAL A 19 -4.73 7.84 2.60
CA VAL A 19 -5.39 6.77 3.37
C VAL A 19 -4.66 5.44 3.17
N LEU A 20 -4.26 5.09 1.95
CA LEU A 20 -3.57 3.82 1.68
C LEU A 20 -2.14 3.78 2.23
N ALA A 21 -1.42 4.91 2.24
CA ALA A 21 -0.13 5.02 2.92
C ALA A 21 -0.27 4.68 4.41
N LEU A 22 -1.27 5.24 5.09
CA LEU A 22 -1.55 4.95 6.50
C LEU A 22 -2.05 3.52 6.73
N VAL A 23 -2.76 2.93 5.76
CA VAL A 23 -3.10 1.49 5.78
C VAL A 23 -1.82 0.65 5.71
N CYS A 24 -0.84 1.03 4.90
CA CYS A 24 0.45 0.33 4.79
C CYS A 24 1.31 0.45 6.05
N GLU A 25 1.17 1.55 6.80
CA GLU A 25 1.72 1.69 8.16
C GLU A 25 0.99 0.80 9.21
N GLY A 26 -0.08 0.11 8.83
CA GLY A 26 -0.81 -0.80 9.72
C GLY A 26 -1.87 -0.12 10.60
N LYS A 27 -2.25 1.14 10.32
CA LYS A 27 -3.24 1.86 11.14
C LYS A 27 -4.66 1.32 10.95
N SER A 28 -5.49 1.41 12.00
CA SER A 28 -6.93 1.10 11.95
C SER A 28 -7.73 2.23 11.27
N ASN A 29 -9.00 1.98 10.90
CA ASN A 29 -9.87 3.03 10.39
C ASN A 29 -10.06 4.18 11.39
N SER A 30 -10.21 3.85 12.68
CA SER A 30 -10.31 4.84 13.77
C SER A 30 -9.06 5.71 13.90
N ALA A 31 -7.86 5.12 13.82
CA ALA A 31 -6.60 5.87 13.88
C ALA A 31 -6.43 6.79 12.66
N ILE A 32 -6.73 6.29 11.46
CA ILE A 32 -6.69 7.08 10.22
C ILE A 32 -7.72 8.22 10.28
N ALA A 33 -8.94 7.94 10.73
CA ALA A 33 -10.01 8.92 10.88
C ALA A 33 -9.59 10.06 11.82
N SER A 34 -9.04 9.71 12.98
CA SER A 34 -8.50 10.68 13.94
C SER A 34 -7.35 11.51 13.35
N GLN A 35 -6.42 10.89 12.62
CA GLN A 35 -5.26 11.59 12.06
C GLN A 35 -5.64 12.51 10.88
N THR A 36 -6.65 12.13 10.11
CA THR A 36 -7.08 12.87 8.91
C THR A 36 -8.25 13.80 9.15
N SER A 37 -8.75 13.89 10.39
CA SER A 37 -9.92 14.70 10.77
C SER A 37 -11.18 14.35 9.96
N HIS A 38 -11.40 13.06 9.71
CA HIS A 38 -12.57 12.52 9.03
C HIS A 38 -13.28 11.49 9.92
N SER A 39 -14.48 11.06 9.52
CA SER A 39 -15.17 9.96 10.20
C SER A 39 -14.63 8.60 9.79
N GLU A 40 -14.74 7.61 10.67
CA GLU A 40 -14.39 6.22 10.35
C GLU A 40 -15.13 5.72 9.10
N LYS A 41 -16.37 6.15 8.93
CA LYS A 41 -17.17 5.76 7.77
C LYS A 41 -16.59 6.30 6.45
N VAL A 42 -16.02 7.51 6.45
CA VAL A 42 -15.31 8.04 5.28
C VAL A 42 -14.10 7.17 4.95
N ILE A 43 -13.33 6.74 5.96
CA ILE A 43 -12.15 5.90 5.76
C ILE A 43 -12.55 4.51 5.22
N GLU A 44 -13.57 3.88 5.78
CA GLU A 44 -14.11 2.61 5.27
C GLU A 44 -14.51 2.69 3.79
N ASN A 45 -15.24 3.75 3.44
CA ASN A 45 -15.72 3.95 2.08
C ASN A 45 -14.56 4.23 1.12
N THR A 46 -13.54 4.97 1.56
CA THR A 46 -12.33 5.23 0.77
C THR A 46 -11.56 3.93 0.53
N VAL A 47 -11.29 3.14 1.57
CA VAL A 47 -10.64 1.81 1.44
C VAL A 47 -11.41 0.91 0.47
N SER A 48 -12.75 0.86 0.59
CA SER A 48 -13.59 0.03 -0.27
C SER A 48 -13.55 0.48 -1.73
N ARG A 49 -13.57 1.79 -2.00
CA ARG A 49 -13.46 2.34 -3.36
C ARG A 49 -12.07 2.12 -3.95
N SER A 50 -11.01 2.32 -3.16
CA SER A 50 -9.65 2.08 -3.62
C SER A 50 -9.40 0.62 -3.98
N ALA A 51 -9.99 -0.34 -3.24
CA ALA A 51 -9.93 -1.75 -3.61
C ALA A 51 -10.51 -2.03 -5.01
N GLN A 52 -11.59 -1.35 -5.39
CA GLN A 52 -12.17 -1.47 -6.74
C GLN A 52 -11.23 -0.94 -7.81
N VAL A 53 -10.44 0.09 -7.52
CA VAL A 53 -9.45 0.64 -8.47
C VAL A 53 -8.41 -0.39 -8.86
N PHE A 54 -7.98 -1.23 -7.90
CA PHE A 54 -7.04 -2.34 -8.11
C PHE A 54 -7.72 -3.65 -8.55
N GLY A 55 -9.03 -3.63 -8.87
CA GLY A 55 -9.76 -4.83 -9.26
C GLY A 55 -9.92 -5.88 -8.14
N ILE A 56 -9.67 -5.51 -6.89
CA ILE A 56 -9.72 -6.43 -5.75
C ILE A 56 -11.18 -6.67 -5.37
N LYS A 57 -11.61 -7.93 -5.49
CA LYS A 57 -12.92 -8.37 -5.00
C LYS A 57 -12.77 -8.89 -3.57
N SER A 58 -13.64 -8.43 -2.68
CA SER A 58 -13.78 -9.05 -1.37
C SER A 58 -14.35 -10.45 -1.55
N ASP A 59 -13.63 -11.46 -1.09
CA ASP A 59 -14.16 -12.79 -0.84
C ASP A 59 -14.24 -13.01 0.69
N GLY A 60 -14.94 -14.04 1.14
CA GLY A 60 -15.07 -14.35 2.58
C GLY A 60 -13.80 -14.88 3.22
N ASP A 61 -12.77 -15.19 2.42
CA ASP A 61 -11.58 -15.91 2.84
C ASP A 61 -10.36 -14.98 2.98
N THR A 62 -10.37 -13.81 2.32
CA THR A 62 -9.22 -12.90 2.25
C THR A 62 -9.51 -11.55 2.91
N ASN A 63 -8.48 -11.03 3.58
CA ASN A 63 -8.56 -9.71 4.17
C ASN A 63 -8.31 -8.64 3.09
N LEU A 64 -9.37 -7.90 2.75
CA LEU A 64 -9.33 -6.83 1.76
C LEU A 64 -8.21 -5.82 2.00
N ARG A 65 -7.98 -5.40 3.27
CA ARG A 65 -6.96 -4.40 3.61
C ARG A 65 -5.56 -4.93 3.33
N VAL A 66 -5.32 -6.21 3.60
CA VAL A 66 -4.02 -6.84 3.33
C VAL A 66 -3.75 -6.87 1.83
N LEU A 67 -4.72 -7.32 1.02
CA LEU A 67 -4.58 -7.33 -0.43
C LEU A 67 -4.37 -5.92 -0.99
N LEU A 68 -5.13 -4.95 -0.47
CA LEU A 68 -5.02 -3.56 -0.89
C LEU A 68 -3.66 -2.95 -0.54
N ALA A 69 -3.13 -3.24 0.65
CA ALA A 69 -1.79 -2.81 1.04
C ALA A 69 -0.70 -3.44 0.16
N LEU A 70 -0.84 -4.71 -0.22
CA LEU A 70 0.09 -5.36 -1.14
C LEU A 70 0.02 -4.73 -2.54
N ALA A 71 -1.19 -4.46 -3.04
CA ALA A 71 -1.42 -3.82 -4.33
C ALA A 71 -0.80 -2.41 -4.37
N TYR A 72 -1.13 -1.58 -3.38
CA TYR A 72 -0.63 -0.22 -3.27
C TYR A 72 0.90 -0.18 -3.27
N ARG A 73 1.54 -1.03 -2.47
CA ARG A 73 2.99 -1.09 -2.38
C ARG A 73 3.69 -1.60 -3.62
N THR A 74 3.03 -2.51 -4.35
CA THR A 74 3.54 -2.99 -5.64
C THR A 74 3.53 -1.88 -6.68
N HIS A 75 2.53 -0.98 -6.63
CA HIS A 75 2.37 0.11 -7.59
C HIS A 75 3.13 1.40 -7.24
N TYR A 76 3.19 1.76 -5.96
CA TYR A 76 3.70 3.06 -5.50
C TYR A 76 4.97 2.95 -4.65
N GLY A 77 5.49 1.74 -4.43
CA GLY A 77 6.60 1.48 -3.51
C GLY A 77 6.14 1.40 -2.05
N ASP A 78 7.08 1.10 -1.15
CA ASP A 78 6.80 0.93 0.27
C ASP A 78 7.62 1.88 1.14
N GLY A 79 7.13 3.13 1.27
CA GLY A 79 7.72 4.11 2.19
C GLY A 79 7.57 3.75 3.68
N ALA A 80 6.72 2.77 4.04
CA ALA A 80 6.62 2.33 5.42
C ALA A 80 7.85 1.49 5.82
N PHE A 81 8.44 0.73 4.89
CA PHE A 81 9.73 0.06 5.15
C PHE A 81 10.87 1.05 5.34
N ASP A 82 10.90 2.16 4.59
CA ASP A 82 11.91 3.20 4.76
C ASP A 82 11.87 3.76 6.19
N ASN A 83 10.67 4.01 6.73
CA ASN A 83 10.49 4.49 8.10
C ASN A 83 10.90 3.47 9.17
N LEU A 84 10.82 2.17 8.88
CA LEU A 84 11.24 1.11 9.80
C LEU A 84 12.77 0.99 9.88
N HIS A 85 13.53 1.66 8.99
CA HIS A 85 14.99 1.56 8.90
C HIS A 85 15.49 0.10 8.81
N VAL A 86 14.67 -0.78 8.24
CA VAL A 86 15.01 -2.19 8.06
C VAL A 86 15.57 -2.36 6.65
N PRO A 87 16.82 -2.84 6.50
CA PRO A 87 17.35 -3.14 5.17
C PRO A 87 16.51 -4.22 4.50
N CYS A 88 16.07 -3.98 3.26
CA CYS A 88 15.40 -5.02 2.50
C CYS A 88 16.36 -6.20 2.27
N SER A 89 15.84 -7.43 2.22
CA SER A 89 16.67 -8.63 1.99
C SER A 89 17.38 -8.65 0.62
N HIS A 90 17.06 -7.70 -0.26
CA HIS A 90 17.65 -7.52 -1.59
C HIS A 90 18.65 -6.35 -1.63
N ILE A 91 19.02 -5.80 -0.47
CA ILE A 91 20.00 -4.73 -0.39
C ILE A 91 21.38 -5.30 -0.74
N GLU A 92 22.04 -4.68 -1.71
CA GLU A 92 23.42 -4.94 -2.06
C GLU A 92 24.20 -3.63 -2.02
N VAL A 93 25.48 -3.73 -1.64
CA VAL A 93 26.40 -2.59 -1.70
C VAL A 93 26.94 -2.54 -3.13
N GLY A 94 26.56 -1.49 -3.85
CA GLY A 94 27.02 -1.25 -5.21
C GLY A 94 28.52 -0.92 -5.29
N PRO A 95 29.10 -0.87 -6.50
CA PRO A 95 30.53 -0.66 -6.72
C PRO A 95 31.10 0.62 -6.08
N ASN A 96 30.24 1.62 -5.85
CA ASN A 96 30.59 2.92 -5.27
C ASN A 96 30.25 3.04 -3.78
N GLY A 97 29.84 1.95 -3.12
CA GLY A 97 29.43 1.97 -1.71
C GLY A 97 27.98 2.38 -1.45
N GLU A 98 27.18 2.56 -2.50
CA GLU A 98 25.76 2.90 -2.41
C GLU A 98 24.91 1.65 -2.10
N ALA A 99 23.90 1.79 -1.24
CA ALA A 99 22.94 0.72 -0.99
C ALA A 99 21.91 0.66 -2.12
N ILE A 100 21.91 -0.43 -2.89
CA ILE A 100 21.02 -0.64 -4.04
C ILE A 100 20.04 -1.78 -3.71
N CYS A 101 18.75 -1.60 -4.03
CA CYS A 101 17.75 -2.66 -3.93
C CYS A 101 17.59 -3.36 -5.29
N ASN A 102 18.10 -4.58 -5.42
CA ASN A 102 18.06 -5.35 -6.68
C ASN A 102 16.66 -5.89 -7.05
N ARG A 103 15.61 -5.52 -6.32
CA ARG A 103 14.23 -5.87 -6.68
C ARG A 103 13.66 -4.96 -7.77
N HIS A 104 14.23 -3.76 -7.97
CA HIS A 104 13.83 -2.77 -8.98
C HIS A 104 14.82 -2.69 -10.14
N ILE A 105 15.33 -3.84 -10.61
CA ILE A 105 16.02 -3.87 -11.90
C ILE A 105 14.91 -3.98 -12.96
N ASP A 106 14.75 -2.91 -13.74
CA ASP A 106 13.81 -2.77 -14.88
C ASP A 106 13.69 -4.04 -15.73
#